data_AF-A0A1D3D729-F1
#
_entry.id   AF-A0A1D3D729-F1
#
_cell.length_a   1.000
_cell.length_b   1.000
_cell.length_c   1.000
_cell.angle_alpha   90.00
_cell.angle_beta   90.00
_cell.angle_gamma   90.00
#
_symmetry.space_group_name_H-M   'P 1'
#
loop_
_entity.id
_entity.type
_entity.pdbx_description
1 polymer ?
#
loop_
_entity_poly.entity_id
_entity_poly.type
_entity_poly.pdbx_seq_one_letter_code
_entity_poly.pdbx_strand_id
1 'polypeptide(L)'
;MPFLLGKMQRRHSGVLASAVLELFCVLLSLLAVFPAEGIKHKTKDAHLASSFTSLSAGVHLTSGTNSTGNPFLDPPYADFFARFNIPQSHGSGIYVDLSNDKDVDGKTYREAAGLCPVFGKNIILYQPLKAGYANDFLANIPTAQESQAVGNPLPGGFNNNYKLTNGTSYSPMSDAQLNSYITAKTALGKCAEMSYLTTVPNSSGYRYPFVYDTKNGVCYFLFITMQRLMGERYCSTRNEPPGLTWYCFEPKKSANVRPELVYGSSYVGKDPDAWQEKCPNKAVSGSVFGVWSNGVCVEHRHRSASKVERVASKEECWALAFNNPEVASDHPSTTSEDIGTLGYYFPSAGPDQPKSGGKGMNYASYYGGSLGECVLSAEIPDCAVPLASGVAYTALGSLEEEALPNCDSSFPQTPGSCDFKSCKRTISTCEGNHLVANEAGCSTGDTLKCESVVLIICLSVGGVLLVVLAASVFFYRRRQRKPPITKSASAQSEYLQEQAVAPRKPKRQSDLVQQAEPSFWEEADVNPDDGEDTEVVVDRDY
;
A
#
# COMPACT_ATOMS: atom_id res chain seq x y z
N MET A 1 -77.84 -26.48 -24.94
CA MET A 1 -79.26 -26.10 -24.67
C MET A 1 -79.42 -25.95 -23.15
N PRO A 2 -80.22 -25.01 -22.63
CA PRO A 2 -79.83 -23.65 -22.22
C PRO A 2 -79.86 -23.37 -20.70
N PHE A 3 -79.06 -22.39 -20.27
CA PHE A 3 -79.38 -21.18 -19.47
C PHE A 3 -80.60 -21.18 -18.50
N LEU A 4 -80.42 -20.77 -17.23
CA LEU A 4 -80.83 -19.44 -16.68
C LEU A 4 -80.99 -19.37 -15.14
N LEU A 5 -80.29 -18.36 -14.60
CA LEU A 5 -80.53 -17.47 -13.46
C LEU A 5 -81.77 -17.63 -12.54
N GLY A 6 -81.52 -17.64 -11.22
CA GLY A 6 -81.54 -16.44 -10.37
C GLY A 6 -82.88 -15.91 -9.81
N LYS A 7 -82.92 -15.69 -8.48
CA LYS A 7 -83.82 -14.70 -7.83
C LYS A 7 -83.30 -14.23 -6.45
N MET A 8 -83.05 -12.92 -6.36
CA MET A 8 -83.42 -11.94 -5.31
C MET A 8 -83.69 -12.43 -3.86
N GLN A 9 -83.03 -11.85 -2.83
CA GLN A 9 -83.40 -10.59 -2.13
C GLN A 9 -82.80 -10.49 -0.70
N ARG A 10 -82.52 -9.24 -0.30
CA ARG A 10 -81.88 -8.70 0.93
C ARG A 10 -82.51 -9.11 2.29
N ARG A 11 -81.69 -9.22 3.35
CA ARG A 11 -81.71 -8.33 4.55
C ARG A 11 -80.59 -8.62 5.60
N HIS A 12 -79.98 -7.52 6.06
CA HIS A 12 -79.42 -7.16 7.38
C HIS A 12 -78.33 -7.94 8.14
N SER A 13 -77.21 -7.20 8.33
CA SER A 13 -76.52 -6.84 9.58
C SER A 13 -75.81 -7.89 10.43
N GLY A 14 -74.49 -7.74 10.59
CA GLY A 14 -73.76 -8.22 11.76
C GLY A 14 -72.24 -8.36 11.58
N VAL A 15 -71.49 -7.54 12.34
CA VAL A 15 -70.14 -7.81 12.89
C VAL A 15 -68.93 -7.76 11.95
N LEU A 16 -68.08 -6.72 12.10
CA LEU A 16 -66.61 -6.83 12.21
C LEU A 16 -65.98 -5.42 12.31
N ALA A 17 -65.79 -4.97 13.55
CA ALA A 17 -64.91 -3.86 13.91
C ALA A 17 -64.07 -4.31 15.12
N SER A 18 -62.93 -4.95 14.86
CA SER A 18 -61.83 -5.18 15.81
C SER A 18 -60.68 -5.82 15.05
N ALA A 19 -59.64 -5.05 14.72
CA ALA A 19 -58.25 -5.50 14.47
C ALA A 19 -57.37 -4.38 13.88
N VAL A 20 -57.43 -3.13 14.39
CA VAL A 20 -56.51 -2.05 13.94
C VAL A 20 -55.95 -1.25 15.13
N LEU A 21 -55.98 -1.78 16.36
CA LEU A 21 -55.55 -1.03 17.55
C LEU A 21 -54.57 -1.78 18.48
N GLU A 22 -53.70 -2.63 17.92
CA GLU A 22 -52.71 -3.42 18.70
C GLU A 22 -51.30 -3.42 18.06
N LEU A 23 -51.00 -2.52 17.12
CA LEU A 23 -49.66 -2.46 16.48
C LEU A 23 -48.86 -1.17 16.75
N PHE A 24 -49.30 -0.33 17.69
CA PHE A 24 -48.65 0.95 18.00
C PHE A 24 -48.00 1.05 19.40
N CYS A 25 -47.96 -0.04 20.18
CA CYS A 25 -47.43 -0.02 21.55
C CYS A 25 -46.10 -0.76 21.80
N VAL A 26 -45.40 -1.25 20.77
CA VAL A 26 -44.12 -1.99 20.98
C VAL A 26 -42.87 -1.21 20.51
N LEU A 27 -43.03 -0.04 19.89
CA LEU A 27 -41.89 0.74 19.35
C LEU A 27 -41.44 1.92 20.24
N LEU A 28 -41.88 2.02 21.49
CA LEU A 28 -41.58 3.16 22.38
C LEU A 28 -41.06 2.77 23.77
N SER A 29 -40.18 1.76 23.86
CA SER A 29 -39.64 1.30 25.16
C SER A 29 -38.14 0.99 25.19
N LEU A 30 -37.34 1.47 24.23
CA LEU A 30 -35.88 1.30 24.25
C LEU A 30 -35.16 2.61 23.92
N LEU A 31 -35.36 3.62 24.77
CA LEU A 31 -34.42 4.72 24.96
C LEU A 31 -34.30 5.03 26.45
N ALA A 32 -33.04 5.18 26.89
CA ALA A 32 -32.52 5.59 28.20
C ALA A 32 -32.49 4.52 29.32
N VAL A 33 -31.27 4.18 29.77
CA VAL A 33 -30.63 4.71 31.00
C VAL A 33 -29.26 4.03 31.21
N PHE A 34 -28.20 4.85 31.35
CA PHE A 34 -26.89 4.47 31.92
C PHE A 34 -27.02 4.25 33.43
N PRO A 35 -26.08 3.50 34.05
CA PRO A 35 -25.31 4.19 35.09
C PRO A 35 -23.80 3.92 35.04
N ALA A 36 -23.08 4.93 35.51
CA ALA A 36 -21.66 4.92 35.81
C ALA A 36 -21.45 4.68 37.31
N GLU A 37 -20.47 3.85 37.66
CA GLU A 37 -19.67 3.82 38.89
C GLU A 37 -18.63 2.68 38.68
N GLY A 38 -17.32 2.79 38.88
CA GLY A 38 -16.56 3.76 39.66
C GLY A 38 -15.92 3.07 40.87
N ILE A 39 -15.00 2.10 40.69
CA ILE A 39 -14.15 1.60 41.78
C ILE A 39 -12.68 1.53 41.33
N LYS A 40 -11.88 2.38 41.97
CA LYS A 40 -10.42 2.39 41.99
C LYS A 40 -9.93 1.23 42.86
N HIS A 41 -8.91 0.50 42.42
CA HIS A 41 -7.89 0.02 43.34
C HIS A 41 -6.49 0.11 42.73
N LYS A 42 -5.61 0.68 43.55
CA LYS A 42 -4.21 1.00 43.37
C LYS A 42 -3.41 -0.03 44.16
N THR A 43 -2.37 -0.62 43.59
CA THR A 43 -1.20 -1.23 44.26
C THR A 43 -0.26 -1.66 43.13
N LYS A 44 0.89 -1.01 42.93
CA LYS A 44 2.15 -0.91 43.70
C LYS A 44 3.22 -1.72 42.98
N ASP A 45 4.32 -1.02 42.74
CA ASP A 45 5.58 -1.47 42.18
C ASP A 45 6.15 -2.69 42.89
N ALA A 46 6.80 -3.56 42.11
CA ALA A 46 7.95 -4.32 42.58
C ALA A 46 8.91 -4.54 41.41
N HIS A 47 9.94 -3.70 41.37
CA HIS A 47 11.21 -4.03 40.76
C HIS A 47 11.74 -5.33 41.37
N LEU A 48 12.09 -6.32 40.54
CA LEU A 48 13.13 -7.27 40.89
C LEU A 48 14.02 -7.48 39.66
N ALA A 49 15.24 -6.97 39.78
CA ALA A 49 16.36 -7.41 38.96
C ALA A 49 16.79 -8.80 39.43
N SER A 50 17.04 -9.72 38.50
CA SER A 50 18.06 -10.74 38.71
C SER A 50 18.76 -11.10 37.40
N SER A 51 20.03 -10.74 37.39
CA SER A 51 21.07 -11.17 36.48
C SER A 51 21.37 -12.67 36.59
N PHE A 52 21.70 -13.27 35.44
CA PHE A 52 22.64 -14.38 35.18
C PHE A 52 22.54 -15.68 36.00
N THR A 53 22.32 -16.82 35.34
CA THR A 53 23.40 -17.78 34.96
C THR A 53 22.84 -19.00 34.23
N SER A 54 23.61 -19.43 33.23
CA SER A 54 23.45 -20.65 32.45
C SER A 54 23.62 -21.91 33.27
N LEU A 55 22.73 -22.89 33.08
CA LEU A 55 23.08 -24.30 33.21
C LEU A 55 22.31 -25.13 32.18
N SER A 56 23.06 -25.68 31.25
CA SER A 56 22.67 -26.72 30.31
C SER A 56 22.40 -28.02 31.07
N ALA A 57 21.17 -28.51 30.97
CA ALA A 57 20.84 -29.90 31.25
C ALA A 57 19.99 -30.42 30.10
N GLY A 58 20.56 -31.36 29.34
CA GLY A 58 19.90 -32.03 28.24
C GLY A 58 18.65 -32.76 28.73
N VAL A 59 17.50 -32.27 28.29
CA VAL A 59 16.23 -32.98 28.35
C VAL A 59 15.91 -33.42 26.94
N HIS A 60 15.86 -34.74 26.74
CA HIS A 60 15.25 -35.35 25.57
C HIS A 60 13.80 -34.84 25.48
N LEU A 61 13.56 -33.85 24.63
CA LEU A 61 12.24 -33.41 24.23
C LEU A 61 11.68 -34.46 23.27
N THR A 62 10.77 -35.28 23.78
CA THR A 62 9.69 -35.81 22.97
C THR A 62 8.96 -34.62 22.36
N SER A 63 8.94 -34.51 21.03
CA SER A 63 8.15 -33.53 20.27
C SER A 63 6.66 -33.66 20.64
N GLY A 64 6.25 -32.95 21.68
CA GLY A 64 4.90 -32.45 21.81
C GLY A 64 4.89 -31.10 21.12
N THR A 65 4.30 -31.06 19.92
CA THR A 65 3.99 -29.83 19.22
C THR A 65 3.10 -28.98 20.12
N ASN A 66 3.67 -27.96 20.76
CA ASN A 66 2.91 -26.81 21.23
C ASN A 66 2.50 -26.04 19.97
N SER A 67 1.51 -26.57 19.25
CA SER A 67 0.87 -25.88 18.14
C SER A 67 0.24 -24.62 18.72
N THR A 68 0.84 -23.47 18.43
CA THR A 68 0.05 -22.25 18.27
C THR A 68 -1.05 -22.62 17.29
N GLY A 69 -2.32 -22.45 17.65
CA GLY A 69 -3.43 -23.03 16.88
C GLY A 69 -3.53 -22.59 15.41
N ASN A 70 -2.62 -21.75 14.90
CA ASN A 70 -2.40 -21.46 13.48
C ASN A 70 -1.33 -22.39 12.88
N PRO A 71 -1.69 -23.35 12.00
CA PRO A 71 -0.74 -24.26 11.35
C PRO A 71 0.21 -23.58 10.36
N PHE A 72 -0.08 -22.34 9.95
CA PHE A 72 0.81 -21.56 9.09
C PHE A 72 1.98 -20.91 9.86
N LEU A 73 1.97 -20.99 11.19
CA LEU A 73 3.10 -20.59 12.05
C LEU A 73 3.98 -21.78 12.44
N ASP A 74 3.70 -22.97 11.90
CA ASP A 74 4.55 -24.15 12.01
C ASP A 74 5.40 -24.33 10.71
N PRO A 75 6.60 -24.91 10.78
CA PRO A 75 7.39 -25.22 9.57
C PRO A 75 6.62 -26.15 8.62
N PRO A 76 6.72 -25.96 7.29
CA PRO A 76 7.57 -25.00 6.58
C PRO A 76 6.94 -23.61 6.37
N TYR A 77 5.70 -23.40 6.80
CA TYR A 77 4.96 -22.15 6.56
C TYR A 77 5.44 -20.99 7.43
N ALA A 78 5.93 -21.26 8.64
CA ALA A 78 6.42 -20.24 9.57
C ALA A 78 7.43 -19.30 8.91
N ASP A 79 8.49 -19.87 8.31
CA ASP A 79 9.55 -19.10 7.65
C ASP A 79 9.01 -18.37 6.40
N PHE A 80 8.10 -19.03 5.67
CA PHE A 80 7.47 -18.46 4.49
C PHE A 80 6.60 -17.25 4.82
N PHE A 81 5.83 -17.27 5.91
CA PHE A 81 4.97 -16.16 6.33
C PHE A 81 5.75 -15.05 7.06
N ALA A 82 6.85 -15.40 7.73
CA ALA A 82 7.69 -14.42 8.43
C ALA A 82 8.17 -13.27 7.53
N ARG A 83 8.53 -13.56 6.27
CA ARG A 83 8.97 -12.51 5.32
C ARG A 83 7.87 -11.54 4.92
N PHE A 84 6.60 -11.92 5.01
CA PHE A 84 5.47 -11.03 4.73
C PHE A 84 5.14 -10.10 5.90
N ASN A 85 5.79 -10.22 7.06
CA ASN A 85 5.69 -9.21 8.10
C ASN A 85 6.53 -7.97 7.74
N ILE A 86 6.05 -7.16 6.79
CA ILE A 86 6.77 -6.00 6.23
C ILE A 86 7.27 -5.00 7.28
N PRO A 87 6.49 -4.65 8.33
CA PRO A 87 7.01 -3.82 9.42
C PRO A 87 8.26 -4.40 10.11
N GLN A 88 8.38 -5.73 10.15
CA GLN A 88 9.53 -6.41 10.75
C GLN A 88 10.65 -6.68 9.74
N SER A 89 10.34 -7.13 8.52
CA SER A 89 11.32 -7.53 7.51
C SER A 89 11.93 -6.34 6.77
N HIS A 90 11.14 -5.30 6.50
CA HIS A 90 11.58 -4.11 5.77
C HIS A 90 11.77 -2.89 6.67
N GLY A 91 10.84 -2.63 7.60
CA GLY A 91 10.99 -1.64 8.67
C GLY A 91 11.01 -0.17 8.26
N SER A 92 10.67 0.18 7.02
CA SER A 92 10.66 1.56 6.50
C SER A 92 9.49 1.82 5.55
N GLY A 93 9.34 3.04 5.04
CA GLY A 93 8.41 3.35 3.97
C GLY A 93 8.78 2.67 2.66
N ILE A 94 7.77 2.34 1.86
CA ILE A 94 7.93 1.57 0.61
C ILE A 94 7.76 2.50 -0.59
N TYR A 95 6.66 3.27 -0.60
CA TYR A 95 6.39 4.23 -1.67
C TYR A 95 7.45 5.34 -1.66
N VAL A 96 7.58 6.02 -0.52
CA VAL A 96 8.74 6.87 -0.19
C VAL A 96 9.44 6.26 1.02
N ASP A 97 10.73 5.95 0.89
CA ASP A 97 11.58 5.36 1.94
C ASP A 97 12.56 6.41 2.48
N LEU A 98 12.35 6.89 3.70
CA LEU A 98 13.16 7.96 4.33
C LEU A 98 13.19 7.83 5.87
N SER A 99 13.14 6.62 6.43
CA SER A 99 12.98 6.44 7.89
C SER A 99 14.24 6.71 8.72
N ASN A 100 15.43 6.74 8.11
CA ASN A 100 16.66 7.09 8.82
C ASN A 100 16.95 8.59 8.74
N ASP A 101 17.74 9.07 9.69
CA ASP A 101 18.27 10.43 9.70
C ASP A 101 19.80 10.37 9.86
N LYS A 102 20.52 11.23 9.14
CA LYS A 102 21.99 11.29 9.10
C LYS A 102 22.47 12.73 9.07
N ASP A 103 23.52 13.00 9.84
CA ASP A 103 24.17 14.30 9.86
C ASP A 103 25.23 14.38 8.76
N VAL A 104 25.12 15.39 7.89
CA VAL A 104 26.07 15.72 6.85
C VAL A 104 26.41 17.20 7.00
N ASP A 105 27.68 17.52 7.24
CA ASP A 105 28.20 18.90 7.37
C ASP A 105 27.37 19.79 8.32
N GLY A 106 26.98 19.23 9.48
CA GLY A 106 26.22 19.94 10.52
C GLY A 106 24.72 20.09 10.23
N LYS A 107 24.20 19.45 9.18
CA LYS A 107 22.76 19.40 8.87
C LYS A 107 22.26 17.95 8.87
N THR A 108 21.10 17.73 9.46
CA THR A 108 20.47 16.41 9.48
C THR A 108 19.56 16.21 8.27
N TYR A 109 19.81 15.15 7.51
CA TYR A 109 19.05 14.74 6.33
C TYR A 109 18.39 13.39 6.54
N ARG A 110 17.26 13.19 5.88
CA ARG A 110 16.58 11.89 5.86
C ARG A 110 17.24 10.97 4.85
N GLU A 111 17.35 9.71 5.22
CA GLU A 111 18.03 8.67 4.47
C GLU A 111 17.08 7.47 4.30
N ALA A 112 17.13 6.84 3.12
CA ALA A 112 16.42 5.59 2.87
C ALA A 112 16.95 4.49 3.81
N ALA A 113 16.04 3.70 4.40
CA ALA A 113 16.37 2.78 5.49
C ALA A 113 15.83 1.35 5.28
N GLY A 114 14.98 1.14 4.28
CA GLY A 114 14.31 -0.13 4.07
C GLY A 114 15.27 -1.30 3.85
N LEU A 115 15.09 -2.38 4.60
CA LEU A 115 15.97 -3.57 4.55
C LEU A 115 15.63 -4.54 3.41
N CYS A 116 14.51 -4.30 2.72
CA CYS A 116 14.07 -5.10 1.58
C CYS A 116 14.11 -4.31 0.29
N PRO A 117 14.56 -4.92 -0.83
CA PRO A 117 14.44 -4.34 -2.16
C PRO A 117 12.97 -4.21 -2.60
N VAL A 118 12.69 -3.22 -3.44
CA VAL A 118 11.37 -2.90 -3.99
C VAL A 118 11.38 -3.14 -5.50
N PHE A 119 10.84 -4.28 -5.92
CA PHE A 119 10.83 -4.72 -7.31
C PHE A 119 9.82 -3.96 -8.16
N GLY A 120 10.24 -3.48 -9.33
CA GLY A 120 9.46 -2.68 -10.27
C GLY A 120 9.25 -1.22 -9.89
N LYS A 121 9.82 -0.75 -8.77
CA LYS A 121 9.72 0.67 -8.36
C LYS A 121 10.54 1.54 -9.31
N ASN A 122 9.86 2.47 -9.95
CA ASN A 122 10.44 3.52 -10.79
C ASN A 122 10.16 4.89 -10.16
N ILE A 123 10.91 5.92 -10.59
CA ILE A 123 10.55 7.33 -10.37
C ILE A 123 10.13 7.92 -11.72
N ILE A 124 8.90 8.38 -11.81
CA ILE A 124 8.38 9.05 -13.01
C ILE A 124 8.75 10.51 -12.96
N LEU A 125 9.47 11.00 -13.96
CA LEU A 125 9.79 12.42 -14.10
C LEU A 125 8.75 13.11 -14.97
N TYR A 126 8.32 14.30 -14.57
CA TYR A 126 7.42 15.14 -15.36
C TYR A 126 8.18 16.29 -16.02
N GLN A 127 9.29 15.97 -16.68
CA GLN A 127 10.07 16.96 -17.42
C GLN A 127 9.34 17.41 -18.71
N PRO A 128 9.77 18.53 -19.30
CA PRO A 128 9.26 18.96 -20.61
C PRO A 128 9.50 17.90 -21.69
N LEU A 129 8.55 17.76 -22.63
CA LEU A 129 8.66 16.83 -23.77
C LEU A 129 9.36 17.51 -24.96
N LYS A 130 10.63 17.91 -24.78
CA LYS A 130 11.45 18.58 -25.81
C LYS A 130 12.91 18.15 -25.69
N ALA A 131 13.72 18.52 -26.68
CA ALA A 131 15.17 18.27 -26.66
C ALA A 131 15.82 18.82 -25.38
N GLY A 132 16.77 18.06 -24.83
CA GLY A 132 17.44 18.36 -23.56
C GLY A 132 16.87 17.64 -22.33
N TYR A 133 15.70 16.98 -22.45
CA TYR A 133 15.09 16.24 -21.34
C TYR A 133 14.86 14.77 -21.70
N ALA A 134 15.56 13.89 -20.99
CA ALA A 134 15.46 12.44 -21.21
C ALA A 134 14.16 11.83 -20.64
N ASN A 135 13.54 12.48 -19.64
CA ASN A 135 12.44 11.90 -18.86
C ASN A 135 12.79 10.52 -18.29
N ASP A 136 14.06 10.32 -17.91
CA ASP A 136 14.55 9.09 -17.30
C ASP A 136 15.31 9.42 -16.01
N PHE A 137 14.82 8.90 -14.89
CA PHE A 137 15.45 9.10 -13.59
C PHE A 137 16.81 8.39 -13.47
N LEU A 138 17.11 7.40 -14.33
CA LEU A 138 18.43 6.77 -14.40
C LEU A 138 19.46 7.59 -15.20
N ALA A 139 19.03 8.69 -15.84
CA ALA A 139 19.98 9.63 -16.42
C ALA A 139 20.81 10.29 -15.31
N ASN A 140 22.04 10.69 -15.66
CA ASN A 140 22.94 11.40 -14.75
C ASN A 140 22.30 12.70 -14.24
N ILE A 141 22.65 13.06 -13.00
CA ILE A 141 22.46 14.44 -12.56
C ILE A 141 23.14 15.38 -13.56
N PRO A 142 22.52 16.53 -13.89
CA PRO A 142 23.07 17.42 -14.89
C PRO A 142 24.32 18.12 -14.35
N THR A 143 25.28 18.36 -15.23
CA THR A 143 26.39 19.28 -14.94
C THR A 143 25.90 20.73 -14.85
N ALA A 144 26.71 21.62 -14.26
CA ALA A 144 26.41 23.05 -14.23
C ALA A 144 26.23 23.63 -15.64
N GLN A 145 27.06 23.19 -16.60
CA GLN A 145 27.01 23.64 -18.00
C GLN A 145 25.73 23.19 -18.70
N GLU A 146 25.32 21.92 -18.52
CA GLU A 146 24.06 21.40 -19.05
C GLU A 146 22.84 22.13 -18.45
N SER A 147 22.88 22.37 -17.14
CA SER A 147 21.83 23.10 -16.43
C SER A 147 21.70 24.53 -16.92
N GLN A 148 22.81 25.24 -17.15
CA GLN A 148 22.82 26.60 -17.71
C GLN A 148 22.34 26.65 -19.16
N ALA A 149 22.70 25.65 -19.97
CA ALA A 149 22.31 25.60 -21.38
C ALA A 149 20.81 25.37 -21.58
N VAL A 150 20.19 24.55 -20.71
CA VAL A 150 18.77 24.20 -20.82
C VAL A 150 17.89 25.17 -20.02
N GLY A 151 18.36 25.63 -18.86
CA GLY A 151 17.57 26.44 -17.93
C GLY A 151 16.58 25.60 -17.11
N ASN A 152 15.47 26.23 -16.71
CA ASN A 152 14.47 25.62 -15.83
C ASN A 152 13.36 24.89 -16.60
N PRO A 153 12.84 23.76 -16.08
CA PRO A 153 13.37 23.00 -14.94
C PRO A 153 14.69 22.28 -15.30
N LEU A 154 15.44 21.81 -14.31
CA LEU A 154 16.72 21.14 -14.52
C LEU A 154 16.63 19.95 -15.49
N PRO A 155 17.61 19.75 -16.39
CA PRO A 155 17.72 18.54 -17.19
C PRO A 155 18.25 17.35 -16.36
N GLY A 156 18.52 16.22 -17.02
CA GLY A 156 19.12 15.05 -16.40
C GLY A 156 18.16 14.20 -15.56
N GLY A 157 18.72 13.33 -14.74
CA GLY A 157 18.00 12.42 -13.84
C GLY A 157 18.65 12.40 -12.46
N PHE A 158 18.60 11.25 -11.78
CA PHE A 158 19.00 11.10 -10.38
C PHE A 158 20.33 10.33 -10.24
N ASN A 159 20.84 9.75 -11.32
CA ASN A 159 22.02 8.91 -11.27
C ASN A 159 23.27 9.73 -10.92
N ASN A 160 24.08 9.19 -10.02
CA ASN A 160 25.35 9.80 -9.65
C ASN A 160 26.31 9.79 -10.86
N ASN A 161 26.95 10.94 -11.14
CA ASN A 161 27.91 11.09 -12.24
C ASN A 161 29.36 11.21 -11.77
N TYR A 162 29.63 10.91 -10.49
CA TYR A 162 30.97 10.88 -9.93
C TYR A 162 31.84 9.83 -10.59
N LYS A 163 33.15 10.05 -10.49
CA LYS A 163 34.17 9.14 -10.97
C LYS A 163 34.96 8.61 -9.79
N LEU A 164 35.38 7.36 -9.90
CA LEU A 164 36.36 6.77 -9.01
C LEU A 164 37.74 7.39 -9.28
N THR A 165 38.69 7.17 -8.37
CA THR A 165 40.08 7.67 -8.47
C THR A 165 40.80 7.22 -9.74
N ASN A 166 40.42 6.07 -10.30
CA ASN A 166 40.94 5.54 -11.56
C ASN A 166 40.25 6.15 -12.81
N GLY A 167 39.38 7.13 -12.64
CA GLY A 167 38.64 7.82 -13.70
C GLY A 167 37.42 7.07 -14.25
N THR A 168 37.15 5.84 -13.79
CA THR A 168 35.95 5.10 -14.19
C THR A 168 34.71 5.65 -13.51
N SER A 169 33.55 5.56 -14.16
CA SER A 169 32.30 6.05 -13.58
C SER A 169 31.95 5.26 -12.31
N TYR A 170 31.62 5.98 -11.24
CA TYR A 170 31.07 5.39 -10.03
C TYR A 170 29.66 4.82 -10.28
N SER A 171 28.87 5.48 -11.13
CA SER A 171 27.55 4.99 -11.50
C SER A 171 27.23 5.31 -12.97
N PRO A 172 26.59 4.39 -13.71
CA PRO A 172 26.30 3.02 -13.31
C PRO A 172 27.53 2.09 -13.29
N MET A 173 27.41 0.95 -12.60
CA MET A 173 28.37 -0.16 -12.63
C MET A 173 27.71 -1.43 -13.16
N SER A 174 28.38 -2.13 -14.07
CA SER A 174 27.97 -3.47 -14.51
C SER A 174 28.27 -4.54 -13.44
N ASP A 175 27.60 -5.68 -13.53
CA ASP A 175 27.90 -6.85 -12.70
C ASP A 175 29.38 -7.26 -12.77
N ALA A 176 30.00 -7.15 -13.96
CA ALA A 176 31.41 -7.45 -14.16
C ALA A 176 32.32 -6.51 -13.36
N GLN A 177 31.97 -5.22 -13.27
CA GLN A 177 32.68 -4.27 -12.43
C GLN A 177 32.46 -4.57 -10.95
N LEU A 178 31.22 -4.82 -10.53
CA LEU A 178 30.90 -5.13 -9.13
C LEU A 178 31.64 -6.38 -8.61
N ASN A 179 31.82 -7.40 -9.46
CA ASN A 179 32.59 -8.60 -9.11
C ASN A 179 34.06 -8.32 -8.74
N SER A 180 34.61 -7.17 -9.14
CA SER A 180 35.98 -6.78 -8.77
C SER A 180 36.08 -6.14 -7.40
N TYR A 181 34.97 -5.68 -6.83
CA TYR A 181 34.92 -4.97 -5.55
C TYR A 181 34.23 -5.77 -4.43
N ILE A 182 33.29 -6.65 -4.77
CA ILE A 182 32.28 -7.16 -3.84
C ILE A 182 32.16 -8.69 -3.89
N THR A 183 31.81 -9.32 -2.75
CA THR A 183 31.75 -10.78 -2.60
C THR A 183 30.36 -11.37 -2.38
N ALA A 184 29.30 -10.55 -2.21
CA ALA A 184 27.92 -11.03 -2.22
C ALA A 184 27.65 -12.01 -3.37
N LYS A 185 26.75 -12.97 -3.17
CA LYS A 185 26.51 -14.06 -4.10
C LYS A 185 25.61 -13.62 -5.26
N THR A 186 24.56 -12.86 -4.94
CA THR A 186 23.57 -12.42 -5.92
C THR A 186 23.99 -11.10 -6.59
N ALA A 187 23.59 -10.89 -7.84
CA ALA A 187 23.89 -9.62 -8.53
C ALA A 187 23.24 -8.41 -7.83
N LEU A 188 21.98 -8.57 -7.38
CA LEU A 188 21.28 -7.57 -6.57
C LEU A 188 22.01 -7.32 -5.23
N GLY A 189 22.47 -8.38 -4.56
CA GLY A 189 23.24 -8.27 -3.33
C GLY A 189 24.56 -7.54 -3.52
N LYS A 190 25.27 -7.77 -4.63
CA LYS A 190 26.49 -7.03 -4.96
C LYS A 190 26.23 -5.53 -5.17
N CYS A 191 25.15 -5.21 -5.88
CA CYS A 191 24.72 -3.83 -6.07
C CYS A 191 24.38 -3.16 -4.72
N ALA A 192 23.63 -3.86 -3.86
CA ALA A 192 23.27 -3.39 -2.54
C ALA A 192 24.49 -3.22 -1.61
N GLU A 193 25.41 -4.18 -1.59
CA GLU A 193 26.63 -4.13 -0.76
C GLU A 193 27.54 -2.99 -1.21
N MET A 194 27.71 -2.76 -2.51
CA MET A 194 28.47 -1.60 -3.01
C MET A 194 27.84 -0.27 -2.60
N SER A 195 26.50 -0.18 -2.67
CA SER A 195 25.73 0.98 -2.19
C SER A 195 25.88 1.17 -0.68
N TYR A 196 25.94 0.08 0.08
CA TYR A 196 26.21 0.12 1.51
C TYR A 196 27.60 0.66 1.78
N LEU A 197 28.64 0.10 1.16
CA LEU A 197 30.03 0.48 1.41
C LEU A 197 30.39 1.90 0.95
N THR A 198 29.55 2.52 0.11
CA THR A 198 29.80 3.87 -0.38
C THR A 198 29.02 4.92 0.42
N THR A 199 29.74 5.86 1.04
CA THR A 199 29.17 7.01 1.73
C THR A 199 29.39 8.31 0.97
N VAL A 200 28.57 9.31 1.27
CA VAL A 200 28.88 10.71 0.93
C VAL A 200 30.23 11.08 1.57
N PRO A 201 31.07 11.88 0.90
CA PRO A 201 32.33 12.38 1.45
C PRO A 201 32.19 13.07 2.82
N ASN A 202 33.32 13.41 3.45
CA ASN A 202 33.42 14.07 4.76
C ASN A 202 32.92 13.22 5.95
N SER A 203 33.04 11.89 5.89
CA SER A 203 32.69 10.98 7.00
C SER A 203 31.24 11.11 7.53
N SER A 204 30.32 11.63 6.72
CA SER A 204 28.93 11.85 7.13
C SER A 204 28.15 10.56 7.42
N GLY A 205 28.66 9.42 6.94
CA GLY A 205 28.00 8.12 7.05
C GLY A 205 26.68 8.02 6.28
N TYR A 206 26.31 9.05 5.50
CA TYR A 206 25.14 9.06 4.64
C TYR A 206 25.38 8.18 3.41
N ARG A 207 24.41 7.34 3.05
CA ARG A 207 24.54 6.33 2.01
C ARG A 207 23.46 6.53 0.94
N TYR A 208 23.87 6.44 -0.31
CA TYR A 208 22.98 6.60 -1.46
C TYR A 208 22.12 5.36 -1.67
N PRO A 209 20.82 5.50 -1.99
CA PRO A 209 20.01 4.38 -2.45
C PRO A 209 20.49 3.92 -3.83
N PHE A 210 20.11 2.70 -4.19
CA PHE A 210 20.49 2.10 -5.46
C PHE A 210 19.27 1.69 -6.29
N VAL A 211 19.51 1.51 -7.58
CA VAL A 211 18.62 0.81 -8.50
C VAL A 211 19.39 -0.24 -9.26
N TYR A 212 18.95 -1.48 -9.20
CA TYR A 212 19.49 -2.56 -10.00
C TYR A 212 18.59 -2.84 -11.19
N ASP A 213 19.13 -2.73 -12.39
CA ASP A 213 18.49 -3.12 -13.63
C ASP A 213 18.78 -4.60 -13.90
N THR A 214 17.83 -5.46 -13.55
CA THR A 214 17.98 -6.92 -13.68
C THR A 214 18.08 -7.38 -15.14
N LYS A 215 17.58 -6.58 -16.09
CA LYS A 215 17.59 -6.91 -17.51
C LYS A 215 18.95 -6.64 -18.14
N ASN A 216 19.60 -5.55 -17.74
CA ASN A 216 20.90 -5.16 -18.29
C ASN A 216 22.10 -5.59 -17.43
N GLY A 217 21.87 -6.02 -16.18
CA GLY A 217 22.95 -6.40 -15.25
C GLY A 217 23.76 -5.18 -14.81
N VAL A 218 23.06 -4.09 -14.49
CA VAL A 218 23.64 -2.79 -14.21
C VAL A 218 23.07 -2.21 -12.92
N CYS A 219 23.96 -1.75 -12.05
CA CYS A 219 23.66 -1.10 -10.79
C CYS A 219 23.84 0.41 -10.92
N TYR A 220 22.85 1.17 -10.45
CA TYR A 220 22.85 2.62 -10.40
C TYR A 220 22.85 3.05 -8.94
N PHE A 221 23.69 4.01 -8.58
CA PHE A 221 23.70 4.68 -7.28
C PHE A 221 23.12 6.08 -7.44
N LEU A 222 22.02 6.36 -6.76
CA LEU A 222 21.26 7.60 -6.98
C LEU A 222 21.78 8.71 -6.07
N PHE A 223 22.25 9.80 -6.67
CA PHE A 223 22.66 10.98 -5.93
C PHE A 223 21.46 11.72 -5.33
N ILE A 224 20.39 11.85 -6.10
CA ILE A 224 19.14 12.44 -5.62
C ILE A 224 18.35 11.36 -4.87
N THR A 225 18.11 11.61 -3.58
CA THR A 225 17.42 10.66 -2.69
C THR A 225 15.96 11.01 -2.46
N MET A 226 15.53 12.20 -2.90
CA MET A 226 14.12 12.55 -3.02
C MET A 226 13.43 11.54 -3.93
N GLN A 227 12.32 10.97 -3.45
CA GLN A 227 11.55 10.00 -4.22
C GLN A 227 10.22 10.58 -4.73
N ARG A 228 9.72 11.63 -4.07
CA ARG A 228 8.48 12.32 -4.45
C ARG A 228 8.63 13.82 -4.24
N LEU A 229 8.31 14.59 -5.28
CA LEU A 229 8.14 16.03 -5.24
C LEU A 229 6.96 16.41 -6.12
N MET A 230 5.91 16.95 -5.49
CA MET A 230 4.64 17.26 -6.15
C MET A 230 4.11 18.61 -5.69
N GLY A 231 3.32 19.25 -6.54
CA GLY A 231 2.64 20.52 -6.26
C GLY A 231 3.27 21.71 -6.98
N GLU A 232 2.40 22.52 -7.60
CA GLU A 232 2.78 23.66 -8.47
C GLU A 232 3.57 24.77 -7.76
N ARG A 233 3.64 24.75 -6.42
CA ARG A 233 4.49 25.68 -5.65
C ARG A 233 5.97 25.25 -5.66
N TYR A 234 6.23 23.95 -5.78
CA TYR A 234 7.55 23.37 -5.56
C TYR A 234 8.18 22.84 -6.84
N CYS A 235 7.36 22.35 -7.77
CA CYS A 235 7.83 21.74 -8.99
C CYS A 235 6.88 21.98 -10.17
N SER A 236 7.40 21.84 -11.38
CA SER A 236 6.66 21.96 -12.62
C SER A 236 6.28 20.60 -13.20
N THR A 237 5.06 20.47 -13.70
CA THR A 237 4.66 19.33 -14.54
C THR A 237 4.76 19.77 -15.99
N ARG A 238 5.69 19.20 -16.75
CA ARG A 238 5.93 19.56 -18.16
C ARG A 238 6.17 21.06 -18.39
N ASN A 239 6.95 21.70 -17.50
CA ASN A 239 7.21 23.15 -17.46
C ASN A 239 6.01 24.02 -17.04
N GLU A 240 4.99 23.45 -16.40
CA GLU A 240 3.86 24.20 -15.87
C GLU A 240 3.77 24.02 -14.34
N PRO A 241 3.89 25.11 -13.54
CA PRO A 241 4.21 26.48 -13.96
C PRO A 241 5.68 26.64 -14.41
N PRO A 242 5.97 27.61 -15.30
CA PRO A 242 7.33 27.81 -15.80
C PRO A 242 8.24 28.46 -14.76
N GLY A 243 9.54 28.28 -14.92
CA GLY A 243 10.57 28.96 -14.13
C GLY A 243 10.93 28.28 -12.81
N LEU A 244 10.22 27.21 -12.42
CA LEU A 244 10.60 26.38 -11.27
C LEU A 244 11.83 25.54 -11.59
N THR A 245 12.76 25.45 -10.64
CA THR A 245 14.00 24.67 -10.78
C THR A 245 13.70 23.19 -10.95
N TRP A 246 12.80 22.63 -10.15
CA TRP A 246 12.48 21.21 -10.22
C TRP A 246 11.29 20.92 -11.14
N TYR A 247 11.40 19.83 -11.87
CA TYR A 247 10.26 19.12 -12.41
C TYR A 247 9.63 18.26 -11.30
N CYS A 248 8.33 18.01 -11.39
CA CYS A 248 7.67 17.10 -10.46
C CYS A 248 8.11 15.67 -10.74
N PHE A 249 8.02 14.82 -9.72
CA PHE A 249 8.28 13.40 -9.85
C PHE A 249 7.64 12.59 -8.73
N GLU A 250 7.33 11.34 -9.02
CA GLU A 250 6.77 10.43 -8.02
C GLU A 250 7.15 8.97 -8.26
N PRO A 251 7.16 8.15 -7.19
CA PRO A 251 7.32 6.71 -7.32
C PRO A 251 6.13 6.08 -8.05
N LYS A 252 6.40 5.05 -8.84
CA LYS A 252 5.36 4.27 -9.52
C LYS A 252 5.79 2.85 -9.80
N LYS A 253 4.85 1.91 -9.64
CA LYS A 253 4.92 0.57 -10.26
C LYS A 253 3.93 0.48 -11.42
N SER A 254 4.34 -0.18 -12.50
CA SER A 254 3.49 -0.50 -13.64
C SER A 254 4.16 -1.57 -14.48
N ALA A 255 3.41 -2.54 -14.98
CA ALA A 255 3.97 -3.56 -15.90
C ALA A 255 4.49 -2.95 -17.20
N ASN A 256 4.03 -1.74 -17.54
CA ASN A 256 4.45 -1.00 -18.73
C ASN A 256 5.61 -0.02 -18.46
N VAL A 257 6.09 0.08 -17.22
CA VAL A 257 7.18 1.00 -16.84
C VAL A 257 8.27 0.21 -16.13
N ARG A 258 9.22 -0.31 -16.92
CA ARG A 258 10.41 -1.04 -16.50
C ARG A 258 10.22 -1.88 -15.22
N PRO A 259 9.36 -2.93 -15.24
CA PRO A 259 9.14 -3.81 -14.09
C PRO A 259 10.41 -4.56 -13.65
N GLU A 260 11.45 -4.60 -14.50
CA GLU A 260 12.76 -5.20 -14.24
C GLU A 260 13.63 -4.44 -13.22
N LEU A 261 13.33 -3.16 -12.95
CA LEU A 261 14.15 -2.36 -12.02
C LEU A 261 13.87 -2.73 -10.58
N VAL A 262 14.91 -2.74 -9.75
CA VAL A 262 14.80 -3.02 -8.31
C VAL A 262 15.39 -1.85 -7.55
N TYR A 263 14.55 -1.09 -6.85
CA TYR A 263 14.98 0.04 -6.02
C TYR A 263 15.29 -0.45 -4.60
N GLY A 264 16.35 0.03 -3.97
CA GLY A 264 16.66 -0.31 -2.59
C GLY A 264 17.36 0.83 -1.84
N SER A 265 17.20 0.83 -0.52
CA SER A 265 18.11 1.58 0.33
C SER A 265 19.48 0.87 0.36
N SER A 266 20.52 1.60 0.75
CA SER A 266 21.84 1.02 0.97
C SER A 266 21.84 -0.06 2.06
N TYR A 267 20.90 -0.03 3.01
CA TYR A 267 20.87 -0.97 4.13
C TYR A 267 20.43 -2.39 3.76
N VAL A 268 19.89 -2.60 2.56
CA VAL A 268 19.77 -3.95 1.98
C VAL A 268 21.16 -4.62 1.91
N GLY A 269 22.21 -3.84 1.65
CA GLY A 269 23.59 -4.30 1.53
C GLY A 269 24.27 -4.63 2.86
N LYS A 270 23.61 -4.39 4.01
CA LYS A 270 24.15 -4.82 5.32
C LYS A 270 24.21 -6.34 5.46
N ASP A 271 23.23 -7.03 4.87
CA ASP A 271 23.14 -8.48 4.76
C ASP A 271 22.70 -8.83 3.33
N PRO A 272 23.62 -8.69 2.35
CA PRO A 272 23.30 -8.40 0.94
C PRO A 272 22.56 -9.52 0.20
N ASP A 273 22.59 -10.76 0.70
CA ASP A 273 21.86 -11.88 0.09
C ASP A 273 20.62 -12.30 0.90
N ALA A 274 20.43 -11.77 2.12
CA ALA A 274 19.34 -12.21 2.99
C ALA A 274 17.95 -11.79 2.51
N TRP A 275 17.87 -10.82 1.60
CA TRP A 275 16.60 -10.44 0.98
C TRP A 275 15.93 -11.61 0.23
N GLN A 276 16.69 -12.63 -0.20
CA GLN A 276 16.13 -13.78 -0.90
C GLN A 276 15.17 -14.58 -0.02
N GLU A 277 15.43 -14.62 1.29
CA GLU A 277 14.68 -15.44 2.25
C GLU A 277 13.84 -14.58 3.21
N LYS A 278 14.34 -13.40 3.59
CA LYS A 278 13.71 -12.53 4.60
C LYS A 278 12.69 -11.54 4.03
N CYS A 279 12.67 -11.32 2.71
CA CYS A 279 11.80 -10.33 2.08
C CYS A 279 10.71 -10.98 1.20
N PRO A 280 9.54 -10.35 1.04
CA PRO A 280 8.48 -10.85 0.17
C PRO A 280 8.75 -10.40 -1.27
N ASN A 281 9.83 -10.93 -1.87
CA ASN A 281 10.37 -10.55 -3.18
C ASN A 281 9.52 -11.04 -4.38
N LYS A 282 8.68 -12.04 -4.20
CA LYS A 282 7.81 -12.62 -5.24
C LYS A 282 6.34 -12.58 -4.83
N ALA A 283 5.48 -12.68 -5.84
CA ALA A 283 4.06 -12.89 -5.68
C ALA A 283 3.77 -14.36 -5.32
N VAL A 284 2.69 -14.61 -4.59
CA VAL A 284 2.27 -15.97 -4.23
C VAL A 284 1.10 -16.38 -5.11
N SER A 285 1.32 -17.34 -6.01
CA SER A 285 0.27 -17.82 -6.92
C SER A 285 -0.55 -18.96 -6.31
N GLY A 286 -1.76 -19.15 -6.84
CA GLY A 286 -2.66 -20.21 -6.40
C GLY A 286 -3.24 -19.99 -5.00
N SER A 287 -3.12 -18.79 -4.45
CA SER A 287 -3.65 -18.44 -3.13
C SER A 287 -3.89 -16.95 -2.95
N VAL A 288 -4.62 -16.60 -1.89
CA VAL A 288 -4.87 -15.23 -1.45
C VAL A 288 -4.54 -15.09 0.03
N PHE A 289 -4.16 -13.88 0.44
CA PHE A 289 -3.74 -13.62 1.82
C PHE A 289 -4.92 -13.59 2.79
N GLY A 290 -4.67 -14.06 4.01
CA GLY A 290 -5.62 -14.01 5.11
C GLY A 290 -4.94 -13.80 6.46
N VAL A 291 -5.79 -13.63 7.47
CA VAL A 291 -5.41 -13.52 8.88
C VAL A 291 -6.07 -14.64 9.67
N TRP A 292 -5.29 -15.34 10.48
CA TRP A 292 -5.76 -16.39 11.35
C TRP A 292 -6.55 -15.82 12.52
N SER A 293 -7.80 -16.24 12.65
CA SER A 293 -8.67 -15.80 13.73
C SER A 293 -9.65 -16.90 14.12
N ASN A 294 -9.72 -17.21 15.42
CA ASN A 294 -10.66 -18.19 15.97
C ASN A 294 -10.60 -19.59 15.29
N GLY A 295 -9.39 -20.05 14.96
CA GLY A 295 -9.20 -21.37 14.33
C GLY A 295 -9.54 -21.42 12.83
N VAL A 296 -9.69 -20.26 12.20
CA VAL A 296 -10.06 -20.10 10.79
C VAL A 296 -9.07 -19.16 10.11
N CYS A 297 -8.66 -19.47 8.87
CA CYS A 297 -7.96 -18.49 8.03
C CYS A 297 -8.97 -17.56 7.36
N VAL A 298 -9.05 -16.32 7.83
CA VAL A 298 -10.00 -15.31 7.32
C VAL A 298 -9.31 -14.53 6.20
N GLU A 299 -9.72 -14.77 4.95
CA GLU A 299 -9.22 -14.01 3.80
C GLU A 299 -9.34 -12.50 4.01
N HIS A 300 -8.35 -11.75 3.50
CA HIS A 300 -8.38 -10.29 3.53
C HIS A 300 -9.68 -9.71 2.96
N ARG A 301 -10.30 -10.35 1.96
CA ARG A 301 -11.56 -9.91 1.36
C ARG A 301 -12.73 -9.80 2.36
N HIS A 302 -12.68 -10.57 3.45
CA HIS A 302 -13.70 -10.59 4.48
C HIS A 302 -13.35 -9.76 5.72
N ARG A 303 -12.24 -9.01 5.67
CA ARG A 303 -11.83 -8.10 6.74
C ARG A 303 -12.43 -6.73 6.53
N SER A 304 -12.87 -6.09 7.62
CA SER A 304 -13.56 -4.79 7.56
C SER A 304 -12.65 -3.63 7.13
N ALA A 305 -11.34 -3.76 7.31
CA ALA A 305 -10.35 -2.73 6.94
C ALA A 305 -9.85 -2.88 5.49
N SER A 306 -10.25 -3.93 4.78
CA SER A 306 -9.82 -4.17 3.41
C SER A 306 -10.58 -3.32 2.41
N LYS A 307 -9.92 -2.99 1.30
CA LYS A 307 -10.50 -2.29 0.16
C LYS A 307 -10.55 -3.21 -1.05
N VAL A 308 -11.63 -3.12 -1.81
CA VAL A 308 -11.81 -3.91 -3.03
C VAL A 308 -11.87 -2.96 -4.20
N GLU A 309 -10.92 -3.09 -5.11
CA GLU A 309 -10.84 -2.30 -6.34
C GLU A 309 -11.01 -3.21 -7.55
N ARG A 310 -11.62 -2.69 -8.61
CA ARG A 310 -11.71 -3.41 -9.89
C ARG A 310 -10.44 -3.19 -10.68
N VAL A 311 -9.92 -4.26 -11.25
CA VAL A 311 -8.71 -4.24 -12.06
C VAL A 311 -8.89 -5.07 -13.33
N ALA A 312 -8.23 -4.66 -14.40
CA ALA A 312 -8.27 -5.36 -15.68
C ALA A 312 -7.40 -6.62 -15.68
N SER A 313 -6.32 -6.65 -14.88
CA SER A 313 -5.39 -7.77 -14.82
C SER A 313 -4.70 -7.93 -13.47
N LYS A 314 -3.99 -9.05 -13.28
CA LYS A 314 -3.20 -9.32 -12.07
C LYS A 314 -2.03 -8.34 -11.92
N GLU A 315 -1.45 -7.90 -13.04
CA GLU A 315 -0.37 -6.91 -13.06
C GLU A 315 -0.82 -5.53 -12.57
N GLU A 316 -2.08 -5.16 -12.84
CA GLU A 316 -2.67 -3.94 -12.30
C GLU A 316 -2.88 -4.05 -10.78
N CYS A 317 -3.27 -5.24 -10.27
CA CYS A 317 -3.35 -5.46 -8.82
C CYS A 317 -1.97 -5.39 -8.15
N TRP A 318 -0.93 -5.95 -8.76
CA TRP A 318 0.46 -5.79 -8.31
C TRP A 318 0.87 -4.32 -8.25
N ALA A 319 0.58 -3.54 -9.29
CA ALA A 319 0.86 -2.11 -9.31
C ALA A 319 0.07 -1.38 -8.22
N LEU A 320 -1.18 -1.75 -7.99
CA LEU A 320 -2.05 -1.15 -6.98
C LEU A 320 -1.61 -1.45 -5.55
N ALA A 321 -1.01 -2.62 -5.29
CA ALA A 321 -0.40 -2.94 -4.00
C ALA A 321 0.63 -1.88 -3.57
N PHE A 322 1.31 -1.26 -4.55
CA PHE A 322 2.29 -0.19 -4.31
C PHE A 322 1.72 1.22 -4.51
N ASN A 323 0.88 1.46 -5.52
CA ASN A 323 0.43 2.80 -5.90
C ASN A 323 -0.76 3.32 -5.07
N ASN A 324 -1.37 2.49 -4.21
CA ASN A 324 -2.50 2.93 -3.39
C ASN A 324 -2.08 4.00 -2.37
N PRO A 325 -2.98 4.92 -1.98
CA PRO A 325 -2.62 6.08 -1.15
C PRO A 325 -2.30 5.76 0.31
N GLU A 326 -2.56 4.53 0.77
CA GLU A 326 -2.37 4.11 2.16
C GLU A 326 -1.20 3.13 2.34
N VAL A 327 -0.44 2.88 1.28
CA VAL A 327 0.83 2.13 1.33
C VAL A 327 1.81 2.78 2.30
N ALA A 328 2.67 1.97 2.93
CA ALA A 328 3.70 2.49 3.83
C ALA A 328 4.56 3.55 3.11
N SER A 329 4.66 4.73 3.68
CA SER A 329 5.33 5.88 3.08
C SER A 329 5.85 6.82 4.15
N ASP A 330 7.10 7.24 3.99
CA ASP A 330 7.79 8.18 4.86
C ASP A 330 7.83 9.58 4.25
N HIS A 331 6.90 9.87 3.32
CA HIS A 331 6.92 11.14 2.58
C HIS A 331 6.97 12.33 3.55
N PRO A 332 7.96 13.24 3.41
CA PRO A 332 8.13 14.32 4.36
C PRO A 332 6.91 15.25 4.40
N SER A 333 6.50 15.65 5.60
CA SER A 333 5.58 16.76 5.78
C SER A 333 6.38 18.03 6.02
N THR A 334 6.28 19.00 5.12
CA THR A 334 7.03 20.25 5.24
C THR A 334 6.31 21.37 4.51
N THR A 335 6.42 22.58 5.07
CA THR A 335 5.92 23.82 4.48
C THR A 335 7.04 24.67 3.90
N SER A 336 8.30 24.22 3.96
CA SER A 336 9.45 24.97 3.46
C SER A 336 9.33 25.17 1.95
N GLU A 337 9.61 26.40 1.50
CA GLU A 337 9.70 26.72 0.07
C GLU A 337 11.04 26.29 -0.54
N ASP A 338 12.05 26.02 0.30
CA ASP A 338 13.42 25.71 -0.13
C ASP A 338 13.53 24.36 -0.84
N ILE A 339 12.53 23.48 -0.67
CA ILE A 339 12.44 22.17 -1.33
C ILE A 339 12.47 22.32 -2.86
N GLY A 340 11.98 23.44 -3.38
CA GLY A 340 11.95 23.78 -4.80
C GLY A 340 13.25 24.37 -5.34
N THR A 341 14.30 24.52 -4.53
CA THR A 341 15.53 25.22 -4.89
C THR A 341 16.64 24.29 -5.38
N LEU A 342 17.59 24.86 -6.12
CA LEU A 342 18.79 24.15 -6.56
C LEU A 342 19.63 23.73 -5.35
N GLY A 343 20.13 22.49 -5.34
CA GLY A 343 20.91 21.93 -4.22
C GLY A 343 20.08 21.16 -3.18
N TYR A 344 18.75 21.20 -3.25
CA TYR A 344 17.89 20.37 -2.40
C TYR A 344 17.80 18.93 -2.93
N TYR A 345 18.84 18.14 -2.71
CA TYR A 345 18.91 16.74 -3.18
C TYR A 345 18.54 15.72 -2.10
N PHE A 346 18.66 16.13 -0.84
CA PHE A 346 18.45 15.32 0.35
C PHE A 346 17.31 15.94 1.17
N PRO A 347 16.22 15.21 1.42
CA PRO A 347 15.14 15.71 2.27
C PRO A 347 15.66 16.04 3.67
N SER A 348 15.29 17.19 4.20
CA SER A 348 15.68 17.60 5.56
C SER A 348 14.98 16.75 6.61
N ALA A 349 15.70 16.37 7.66
CA ALA A 349 15.10 15.71 8.83
C ALA A 349 14.36 16.72 9.71
N GLY A 350 13.46 16.19 10.55
CA GLY A 350 12.70 16.99 11.51
C GLY A 350 11.89 16.10 12.45
N PRO A 351 11.52 16.60 13.64
CA PRO A 351 10.85 15.79 14.66
C PRO A 351 9.45 15.30 14.23
N ASP A 352 8.75 16.08 13.40
CA ASP A 352 7.39 15.77 12.95
C ASP A 352 7.35 14.98 11.63
N GLN A 353 8.50 14.49 11.15
CA GLN A 353 8.57 13.78 9.88
C GLN A 353 7.96 12.37 10.00
N PRO A 354 7.03 11.97 9.12
CA PRO A 354 6.43 10.64 9.16
C PRO A 354 7.47 9.53 8.98
N LYS A 355 7.46 8.55 9.88
CA LYS A 355 8.20 7.29 9.77
C LYS A 355 7.21 6.14 9.88
N SER A 356 6.85 5.57 8.73
CA SER A 356 5.83 4.52 8.65
C SER A 356 6.27 3.22 9.31
N GLY A 357 7.57 2.95 9.37
CA GLY A 357 8.12 1.71 9.92
C GLY A 357 7.57 0.46 9.20
N GLY A 358 7.29 0.57 7.90
CA GLY A 358 6.70 -0.50 7.10
C GLY A 358 5.19 -0.70 7.32
N LYS A 359 4.50 0.17 8.07
CA LYS A 359 3.05 0.06 8.30
C LYS A 359 2.26 0.79 7.21
N GLY A 360 1.34 0.08 6.57
CA GLY A 360 0.43 0.60 5.54
C GLY A 360 -0.33 -0.51 4.82
N MET A 361 -1.17 -0.14 3.85
CA MET A 361 -1.87 -1.06 2.94
C MET A 361 -0.90 -1.67 1.92
N ASN A 362 -0.05 -2.56 2.41
CA ASN A 362 1.07 -3.12 1.64
C ASN A 362 0.74 -4.45 0.99
N TYR A 363 -0.41 -5.06 1.29
CA TYR A 363 -0.77 -6.39 0.82
C TYR A 363 -1.94 -6.29 -0.16
N ALA A 364 -1.86 -7.08 -1.24
CA ALA A 364 -2.94 -7.19 -2.19
C ALA A 364 -3.22 -8.65 -2.54
N SER A 365 -4.45 -8.96 -2.94
CA SER A 365 -4.82 -10.27 -3.48
C SER A 365 -5.70 -10.08 -4.70
N TYR A 366 -5.23 -10.57 -5.84
CA TYR A 366 -5.97 -10.60 -7.09
C TYR A 366 -6.91 -11.80 -7.10
N TYR A 367 -8.16 -11.57 -7.46
CA TYR A 367 -9.17 -12.59 -7.68
C TYR A 367 -9.52 -12.59 -9.17
N GLY A 368 -9.11 -13.65 -9.88
CA GLY A 368 -9.44 -13.82 -11.29
C GLY A 368 -10.92 -14.13 -11.54
N GLY A 369 -11.45 -13.68 -12.68
CA GLY A 369 -12.86 -13.82 -13.07
C GLY A 369 -13.18 -13.03 -14.34
N SER A 370 -14.47 -12.87 -14.67
CA SER A 370 -14.89 -12.05 -15.83
C SER A 370 -14.62 -10.55 -15.65
N LEU A 371 -14.55 -10.10 -14.41
CA LEU A 371 -14.01 -8.81 -13.99
C LEU A 371 -13.01 -9.10 -12.87
N GLY A 372 -11.75 -8.69 -13.03
CA GLY A 372 -10.74 -8.88 -12.00
C GLY A 372 -11.00 -7.97 -10.79
N GLU A 373 -10.77 -8.51 -9.60
CA GLU A 373 -10.82 -7.73 -8.36
C GLU A 373 -9.46 -7.78 -7.68
N CYS A 374 -9.06 -6.65 -7.08
CA CYS A 374 -7.87 -6.53 -6.26
C CYS A 374 -8.29 -6.13 -4.85
N VAL A 375 -7.98 -6.98 -3.88
CA VAL A 375 -8.27 -6.73 -2.47
C VAL A 375 -7.02 -6.22 -1.79
N LEU A 376 -7.03 -4.98 -1.31
CA LEU A 376 -5.96 -4.34 -0.56
C LEU A 376 -6.19 -4.49 0.95
N SER A 377 -5.12 -4.72 1.70
CA SER A 377 -5.16 -4.85 3.16
C SER A 377 -3.91 -4.25 3.80
N ALA A 378 -4.09 -3.70 5.00
CA ALA A 378 -3.00 -3.30 5.90
C ALA A 378 -2.69 -4.37 6.97
N GLU A 379 -3.53 -5.41 7.09
CA GLU A 379 -3.29 -6.49 8.05
C GLU A 379 -2.17 -7.40 7.54
N ILE A 380 -1.26 -7.77 8.44
CA ILE A 380 -0.13 -8.64 8.13
C ILE A 380 -0.67 -10.07 7.92
N PRO A 381 -0.41 -10.71 6.77
CA PRO A 381 -0.88 -12.06 6.53
C PRO A 381 -0.08 -13.07 7.35
N ASP A 382 -0.78 -13.94 8.06
CA ASP A 382 -0.22 -15.07 8.80
C ASP A 382 -0.87 -16.41 8.39
N CYS A 383 -1.66 -16.39 7.32
CA CYS A 383 -2.20 -17.57 6.65
C CYS A 383 -2.53 -17.26 5.17
N ALA A 384 -2.78 -18.30 4.38
CA ALA A 384 -3.28 -18.15 3.01
C ALA A 384 -4.42 -19.12 2.73
N VAL A 385 -5.34 -18.71 1.86
CA VAL A 385 -6.43 -19.56 1.37
C VAL A 385 -6.13 -19.97 -0.06
N PRO A 386 -6.07 -21.27 -0.38
CA PRO A 386 -5.84 -21.73 -1.75
C PRO A 386 -6.95 -21.25 -2.69
N LEU A 387 -6.56 -20.68 -3.82
CA LEU A 387 -7.46 -20.17 -4.86
C LEU A 387 -6.74 -20.25 -6.21
N ALA A 388 -7.20 -21.13 -7.11
CA ALA A 388 -6.49 -21.41 -8.37
C ALA A 388 -6.27 -20.18 -9.27
N SER A 389 -7.21 -19.23 -9.29
CA SER A 389 -7.08 -17.96 -10.03
C SER A 389 -6.49 -16.82 -9.19
N GLY A 390 -6.15 -17.10 -7.94
CA GLY A 390 -5.67 -16.13 -6.96
C GLY A 390 -4.18 -15.88 -7.07
N VAL A 391 -3.79 -14.62 -6.95
CA VAL A 391 -2.38 -14.23 -6.78
C VAL A 391 -2.26 -13.18 -5.69
N ALA A 392 -1.42 -13.43 -4.69
CA ALA A 392 -1.16 -12.51 -3.61
C ALA A 392 0.11 -11.69 -3.86
N TYR A 393 0.02 -10.37 -3.70
CA TYR A 393 1.10 -9.42 -3.95
C TYR A 393 1.44 -8.63 -2.70
N THR A 394 2.64 -8.08 -2.66
CA THR A 394 3.02 -7.03 -1.71
C THR A 394 3.52 -5.79 -2.45
N ALA A 395 3.52 -4.65 -1.76
CA ALA A 395 4.11 -3.42 -2.25
C ALA A 395 5.63 -3.55 -2.52
N LEU A 396 6.32 -4.53 -1.91
CA LEU A 396 7.75 -4.80 -2.12
C LEU A 396 8.01 -5.71 -3.32
N GLY A 397 7.21 -6.78 -3.45
CA GLY A 397 7.46 -7.89 -4.35
C GLY A 397 7.36 -7.58 -5.85
N SER A 398 7.85 -8.54 -6.63
CA SER A 398 7.84 -8.53 -8.09
C SER A 398 6.56 -9.15 -8.68
N LEU A 399 6.49 -9.20 -10.00
CA LEU A 399 5.50 -9.98 -10.75
C LEU A 399 5.86 -11.46 -10.85
N GLU A 400 7.09 -11.86 -10.51
CA GLU A 400 7.46 -13.27 -10.49
C GLU A 400 6.66 -13.99 -9.41
N GLU A 401 6.16 -15.18 -9.75
CA GLU A 401 5.28 -15.95 -8.90
C GLU A 401 6.00 -17.16 -8.32
N GLU A 402 5.67 -17.48 -7.07
CA GLU A 402 6.02 -18.73 -6.42
C GLU A 402 4.78 -19.35 -5.76
N ALA A 403 4.80 -20.68 -5.61
CA ALA A 403 3.75 -21.39 -4.90
C ALA A 403 3.99 -21.34 -3.39
N LEU A 404 2.93 -21.61 -2.62
CA LEU A 404 3.07 -21.93 -1.20
C LEU A 404 4.01 -23.14 -1.02
N PRO A 405 4.76 -23.22 0.10
CA PRO A 405 5.54 -24.40 0.43
C PRO A 405 4.71 -25.67 0.39
N ASN A 406 5.36 -26.79 0.07
CA ASN A 406 4.72 -28.10 0.08
C ASN A 406 4.24 -28.41 1.51
N CYS A 407 3.01 -28.92 1.62
CA CYS A 407 2.49 -29.45 2.88
C CYS A 407 2.80 -30.95 2.99
N ASP A 408 2.58 -31.49 4.18
CA ASP A 408 2.54 -32.93 4.42
C ASP A 408 1.23 -33.35 5.10
N SER A 409 1.09 -34.65 5.38
CA SER A 409 -0.09 -35.21 6.04
C SER A 409 -0.31 -34.72 7.48
N SER A 410 0.64 -34.01 8.08
CA SER A 410 0.49 -33.41 9.40
C SER A 410 -0.24 -32.07 9.38
N PHE A 411 -0.36 -31.43 8.20
CA PHE A 411 -1.09 -30.18 8.07
C PHE A 411 -2.58 -30.40 8.39
N PRO A 412 -3.13 -29.74 9.42
CA PRO A 412 -4.51 -29.96 9.84
C PRO A 412 -5.49 -29.38 8.84
N GLN A 413 -6.67 -30.01 8.73
CA GLN A 413 -7.76 -29.44 7.94
C GLN A 413 -8.13 -28.07 8.50
N THR A 414 -8.00 -27.06 7.64
CA THR A 414 -8.10 -25.67 8.05
C THR A 414 -9.32 -25.04 7.41
N PRO A 415 -10.36 -24.70 8.19
CA PRO A 415 -11.50 -23.99 7.64
C PRO A 415 -11.11 -22.54 7.28
N GLY A 416 -11.70 -22.05 6.20
CA GLY A 416 -11.78 -20.64 5.83
C GLY A 416 -13.11 -20.02 6.28
N SER A 417 -13.26 -18.74 5.99
CA SER A 417 -14.48 -17.99 6.29
C SER A 417 -15.71 -18.59 5.59
N CYS A 418 -16.86 -18.50 6.26
CA CYS A 418 -18.15 -18.79 5.64
C CYS A 418 -18.56 -17.62 4.72
N ASP A 419 -18.83 -17.91 3.45
CA ASP A 419 -19.55 -16.99 2.58
C ASP A 419 -21.04 -17.10 2.85
N PHE A 420 -21.62 -16.09 3.51
CA PHE A 420 -23.05 -16.07 3.84
C PHE A 420 -23.98 -15.93 2.63
N LYS A 421 -23.45 -15.62 1.42
CA LYS A 421 -24.25 -15.60 0.19
C LYS A 421 -24.46 -16.99 -0.39
N SER A 422 -23.40 -17.80 -0.41
CA SER A 422 -23.44 -19.18 -0.95
C SER A 422 -23.63 -20.25 0.13
N CYS A 423 -23.47 -19.88 1.41
CA CYS A 423 -23.50 -20.77 2.57
C CYS A 423 -22.49 -21.91 2.52
N LYS A 424 -21.38 -21.63 1.84
CA LYS A 424 -20.22 -22.49 1.73
C LYS A 424 -19.02 -21.85 2.38
N ARG A 425 -18.07 -22.68 2.79
CA ARG A 425 -16.75 -22.28 3.24
C ARG A 425 -15.71 -23.11 2.52
N THR A 426 -14.55 -22.52 2.33
CA THR A 426 -13.36 -23.25 1.90
C THR A 426 -12.80 -24.04 3.07
N ILE A 427 -12.34 -25.26 2.85
CA ILE A 427 -11.53 -26.05 3.77
C ILE A 427 -10.22 -26.34 3.04
N SER A 428 -9.12 -25.87 3.62
CA SER A 428 -7.78 -26.14 3.12
C SER A 428 -7.30 -27.47 3.67
N THR A 429 -6.91 -28.38 2.77
CA THR A 429 -6.37 -29.70 3.10
C THR A 429 -5.08 -29.95 2.33
N CYS A 430 -4.21 -30.79 2.88
CA CYS A 430 -3.02 -31.22 2.16
C CYS A 430 -3.35 -32.41 1.25
N GLU A 431 -3.22 -32.23 -0.06
CA GLU A 431 -3.41 -33.28 -1.06
C GLU A 431 -2.24 -33.28 -2.04
N GLY A 432 -1.59 -34.43 -2.21
CA GLY A 432 -0.45 -34.53 -3.13
C GLY A 432 0.70 -33.58 -2.81
N ASN A 433 0.95 -33.30 -1.53
CA ASN A 433 1.91 -32.32 -1.01
C ASN A 433 1.59 -30.85 -1.31
N HIS A 434 0.37 -30.53 -1.74
CA HIS A 434 -0.08 -29.17 -1.99
C HIS A 434 -1.32 -28.85 -1.15
N LEU A 435 -1.41 -27.59 -0.69
CA LEU A 435 -2.63 -27.10 -0.07
C LEU A 435 -3.69 -26.90 -1.16
N VAL A 436 -4.82 -27.59 -1.02
CA VAL A 436 -5.95 -27.50 -1.92
C VAL A 436 -7.18 -26.98 -1.20
N ALA A 437 -8.02 -26.27 -1.93
CA ALA A 437 -9.29 -25.76 -1.44
C ALA A 437 -10.43 -26.71 -1.78
N ASN A 438 -11.07 -27.26 -0.76
CA ASN A 438 -12.29 -28.04 -0.86
C ASN A 438 -13.48 -27.23 -0.35
N GLU A 439 -14.64 -27.30 -0.99
CA GLU A 439 -15.85 -26.65 -0.49
C GLU A 439 -16.59 -27.54 0.52
N ALA A 440 -17.04 -26.93 1.62
CA ALA A 440 -17.93 -27.56 2.58
C ALA A 440 -19.04 -26.61 3.01
N GLY A 441 -20.12 -27.15 3.57
CA GLY A 441 -21.15 -26.35 4.22
C GLY A 441 -20.58 -25.58 5.42
N CYS A 442 -21.17 -24.41 5.70
CA CYS A 442 -20.84 -23.67 6.92
C CYS A 442 -21.30 -24.42 8.19
N SER A 443 -20.72 -24.07 9.33
CA SER A 443 -21.05 -24.69 10.62
C SER A 443 -22.50 -24.40 11.04
N THR A 444 -23.07 -25.21 11.94
CA THR A 444 -24.47 -25.09 12.40
C THR A 444 -24.83 -23.72 12.99
N GLY A 445 -23.85 -23.00 13.57
CA GLY A 445 -24.03 -21.64 14.08
C GLY A 445 -24.06 -20.56 12.98
N ASP A 446 -23.40 -20.80 11.85
CA ASP A 446 -23.37 -19.89 10.70
C ASP A 446 -24.56 -20.11 9.75
N THR A 447 -25.12 -21.32 9.72
CA THR A 447 -26.34 -21.63 8.95
C THR A 447 -27.55 -20.78 9.35
N LEU A 448 -27.68 -20.35 10.61
CA LEU A 448 -28.75 -19.42 11.02
C LEU A 448 -28.60 -18.03 10.37
N LYS A 449 -27.37 -17.56 10.17
CA LYS A 449 -27.10 -16.28 9.48
C LYS A 449 -27.37 -16.39 7.98
N CYS A 450 -27.11 -17.57 7.42
CA CYS A 450 -27.45 -17.95 6.06
C CYS A 450 -28.96 -17.93 5.77
N GLU A 451 -29.78 -18.50 6.64
CA GLU A 451 -31.25 -18.53 6.48
C GLU A 451 -31.89 -17.13 6.57
N SER A 452 -31.30 -16.25 7.37
CA SER A 452 -31.78 -14.86 7.54
C SER A 452 -31.69 -14.04 6.24
N VAL A 453 -30.70 -14.29 5.39
CA VAL A 453 -30.54 -13.58 4.10
C VAL A 453 -31.62 -14.02 3.09
N VAL A 454 -31.98 -15.31 3.07
CA VAL A 454 -33.02 -15.84 2.18
C VAL A 454 -34.41 -15.27 2.54
N LEU A 455 -34.72 -15.13 3.83
CA LEU A 455 -35.98 -14.57 4.30
C LEU A 455 -36.14 -13.06 3.95
N ILE A 456 -35.06 -12.28 4.00
CA ILE A 456 -35.07 -10.86 3.64
C ILE A 456 -35.27 -10.66 2.12
N ILE A 457 -34.66 -11.51 1.30
CA ILE A 457 -34.86 -11.48 -0.16
C ILE A 457 -36.31 -11.86 -0.53
N CYS A 458 -36.90 -12.88 0.13
CA CYS A 458 -38.30 -13.24 -0.09
C CYS A 458 -39.29 -12.14 0.34
N LEU A 459 -39.02 -11.42 1.43
CA LEU A 459 -39.90 -10.33 1.90
C LEU A 459 -39.83 -9.08 1.01
N SER A 460 -38.68 -8.77 0.43
CA SER A 460 -38.53 -7.62 -0.49
C SER A 460 -39.23 -7.85 -1.84
N VAL A 461 -39.19 -9.07 -2.39
CA VAL A 461 -39.94 -9.40 -3.61
C VAL A 461 -41.46 -9.40 -3.36
N GLY A 462 -41.91 -9.90 -2.21
CA GLY A 462 -43.33 -9.85 -1.82
C GLY A 462 -43.84 -8.42 -1.58
N GLY A 463 -43.02 -7.56 -0.96
CA GLY A 463 -43.34 -6.15 -0.72
C GLY A 463 -43.42 -5.33 -2.00
N VAL A 464 -42.50 -5.52 -2.94
CA VAL A 464 -42.51 -4.84 -4.24
C VAL A 464 -43.73 -5.28 -5.07
N LEU A 465 -44.12 -6.56 -5.03
CA LEU A 465 -45.31 -7.05 -5.74
C LEU A 465 -46.60 -6.40 -5.19
N LEU A 466 -46.71 -6.23 -3.87
CA LEU A 466 -47.84 -5.56 -3.23
C LEU A 466 -47.89 -4.06 -3.53
N VAL A 467 -46.75 -3.39 -3.61
CA VAL A 467 -46.68 -1.97 -4.01
C VAL A 467 -47.03 -1.79 -5.49
N VAL A 468 -46.62 -2.69 -6.37
CA VAL A 468 -47.00 -2.67 -7.80
C VAL A 468 -48.50 -2.99 -7.98
N LEU A 469 -49.06 -3.90 -7.19
CA LEU A 469 -50.51 -4.18 -7.18
C LEU A 469 -51.31 -2.98 -6.63
N ALA A 470 -50.83 -2.32 -5.57
CA ALA A 470 -51.45 -1.12 -5.04
C ALA A 470 -51.35 0.05 -6.01
N ALA A 471 -50.21 0.23 -6.68
CA ALA A 471 -49.99 1.27 -7.68
C ALA A 471 -50.84 1.03 -8.94
N SER A 472 -51.00 -0.22 -9.40
CA SER A 472 -51.87 -0.55 -10.52
C SER A 472 -53.35 -0.32 -10.21
N VAL A 473 -53.81 -0.64 -8.99
CA VAL A 473 -55.18 -0.31 -8.52
C VAL A 473 -55.38 1.21 -8.40
N PHE A 474 -54.35 1.94 -7.93
CA PHE A 474 -54.39 3.40 -7.83
C PHE A 474 -54.44 4.09 -9.20
N PHE A 475 -53.62 3.64 -10.17
CA PHE A 475 -53.63 4.15 -11.54
C PHE A 475 -54.92 3.79 -12.30
N TYR A 476 -55.48 2.59 -12.05
CA TYR A 476 -56.78 2.20 -12.59
C TYR A 476 -57.92 3.11 -12.10
N ARG A 477 -57.91 3.48 -10.81
CA ARG A 477 -58.86 4.47 -10.25
C ARG A 477 -58.62 5.89 -10.75
N ARG A 478 -57.36 6.29 -11.00
CA ARG A 478 -57.02 7.64 -11.50
C ARG A 478 -57.38 7.84 -12.97
N ARG A 479 -57.39 6.79 -13.79
CA ARG A 479 -57.83 6.83 -15.21
C ARG A 479 -59.31 7.18 -15.40
N GLN A 480 -60.15 7.11 -14.36
CA GLN A 480 -61.56 7.53 -14.43
C GLN A 480 -61.78 9.03 -14.20
N ARG A 481 -60.72 9.82 -13.99
CA ARG A 481 -60.82 11.29 -13.91
C ARG A 481 -59.94 11.93 -15.00
N LYS A 482 -60.56 12.48 -16.05
CA LYS A 482 -59.93 13.52 -16.92
C LYS A 482 -60.09 14.88 -16.19
N PRO A 483 -59.17 15.87 -16.26
CA PRO A 483 -58.36 16.33 -17.41
C PRO A 483 -56.95 16.84 -16.96
N PRO A 484 -56.28 17.86 -17.57
CA PRO A 484 -56.01 18.19 -18.98
C PRO A 484 -54.51 18.03 -19.34
N ILE A 485 -54.20 18.25 -20.63
CA ILE A 485 -52.89 18.11 -21.28
C ILE A 485 -51.93 19.26 -20.89
N THR A 486 -50.68 18.94 -20.57
CA THR A 486 -49.54 19.87 -20.63
C THR A 486 -48.25 19.11 -20.95
N LYS A 487 -47.39 19.73 -21.78
CA LYS A 487 -46.11 19.20 -22.30
C LYS A 487 -44.95 19.51 -21.35
N SER A 488 -43.94 18.63 -21.30
CA SER A 488 -42.47 18.85 -21.16
C SER A 488 -41.85 17.59 -20.54
N ALA A 489 -40.90 16.93 -21.20
CA ALA A 489 -39.46 17.23 -21.37
C ALA A 489 -38.60 16.55 -20.28
N SER A 490 -37.82 15.59 -20.76
CA SER A 490 -36.49 15.12 -20.33
C SER A 490 -35.91 15.59 -18.99
N ALA A 491 -35.46 14.62 -18.19
CA ALA A 491 -34.27 14.77 -17.36
C ALA A 491 -33.59 13.39 -17.22
N GLN A 492 -32.47 13.22 -17.92
CA GLN A 492 -31.56 12.10 -17.81
C GLN A 492 -30.20 12.67 -17.34
N SER A 493 -29.73 12.14 -16.21
CA SER A 493 -28.34 12.10 -15.72
C SER A 493 -27.49 13.38 -15.76
N GLU A 494 -27.29 13.96 -14.58
CA GLU A 494 -26.12 14.81 -14.30
C GLU A 494 -25.61 14.43 -12.90
N TYR A 495 -24.62 13.53 -12.85
CA TYR A 495 -23.79 13.28 -11.67
C TYR A 495 -22.39 13.06 -12.19
N LEU A 496 -21.61 14.14 -12.24
CA LEU A 496 -20.14 14.22 -12.32
C LEU A 496 -19.76 15.65 -12.72
N GLN A 497 -19.79 16.61 -11.79
CA GLN A 497 -18.83 17.72 -11.78
C GLN A 497 -18.96 18.53 -10.48
N GLU A 498 -18.27 18.12 -9.42
CA GLU A 498 -18.06 19.02 -8.28
C GLU A 498 -16.66 18.78 -7.72
N GLN A 499 -15.67 19.37 -8.39
CA GLN A 499 -14.40 19.83 -7.81
C GLN A 499 -13.64 20.67 -8.83
N ALA A 500 -14.12 21.89 -9.05
CA ALA A 500 -13.32 23.03 -9.47
C ALA A 500 -14.20 24.28 -9.37
N VAL A 501 -13.56 25.43 -9.10
CA VAL A 501 -14.13 26.79 -9.07
C VAL A 501 -14.66 27.25 -7.71
N ALA A 502 -13.73 27.69 -6.86
CA ALA A 502 -13.97 28.84 -5.98
C ALA A 502 -13.31 30.08 -6.63
N PRO A 503 -14.04 31.17 -6.92
CA PRO A 503 -13.42 32.36 -7.50
C PRO A 503 -12.67 33.17 -6.44
N ARG A 504 -11.37 33.41 -6.68
CA ARG A 504 -10.53 34.33 -5.89
C ARG A 504 -10.90 35.79 -6.23
N LYS A 505 -11.11 36.61 -5.18
CA LYS A 505 -11.19 38.07 -5.28
C LYS A 505 -9.79 38.66 -5.55
N PRO A 506 -9.66 39.73 -6.37
CA PRO A 506 -8.38 40.38 -6.61
C PRO A 506 -7.94 41.22 -5.41
N LYS A 507 -6.73 40.96 -4.89
CA LYS A 507 -6.05 41.83 -3.91
C LYS A 507 -5.17 42.86 -4.63
N ARG A 508 -5.12 44.08 -4.07
CA ARG A 508 -4.47 45.27 -4.63
C ARG A 508 -2.95 45.26 -4.44
N GLN A 509 -2.29 45.93 -5.39
CA GLN A 509 -0.85 46.03 -5.60
C GLN A 509 -0.15 47.06 -4.67
N SER A 510 -0.50 47.08 -3.38
CA SER A 510 0.08 48.01 -2.39
C SER A 510 0.64 47.35 -1.12
N ASP A 511 0.59 46.02 -1.03
CA ASP A 511 1.16 45.28 0.12
C ASP A 511 2.53 44.65 -0.20
N LEU A 512 3.09 44.98 -1.38
CA LEU A 512 4.52 44.85 -1.67
C LEU A 512 5.16 46.17 -1.31
N VAL A 513 5.79 46.24 -0.14
CA VAL A 513 6.95 47.08 0.25
C VAL A 513 6.95 47.13 1.77
N GLN A 514 7.82 46.32 2.38
CA GLN A 514 8.63 46.66 3.55
C GLN A 514 9.34 45.39 4.05
N GLN A 515 10.55 45.17 3.57
CA GLN A 515 11.77 45.14 4.39
C GLN A 515 12.93 44.66 3.51
N ALA A 516 13.85 45.60 3.28
CA ALA A 516 15.15 45.35 2.70
C ALA A 516 16.17 45.18 3.84
N GLU A 517 16.97 44.10 3.74
CA GLU A 517 18.43 44.02 3.96
C GLU A 517 19.04 44.22 5.38
N PRO A 518 20.34 43.91 5.63
CA PRO A 518 21.32 43.02 4.95
C PRO A 518 22.28 42.22 5.91
N SER A 519 23.16 41.36 5.34
CA SER A 519 24.62 41.12 5.63
C SER A 519 25.01 39.63 5.46
N PHE A 520 26.04 39.17 4.73
CA PHE A 520 27.45 39.58 4.43
C PHE A 520 28.47 38.75 5.26
N TRP A 521 29.28 37.96 4.54
CA TRP A 521 30.45 37.08 4.81
C TRP A 521 30.96 36.79 6.24
N GLU A 522 31.33 35.52 6.50
CA GLU A 522 32.68 35.18 7.00
C GLU A 522 33.03 33.68 6.84
N GLU A 523 34.33 33.43 6.63
CA GLU A 523 35.02 32.19 6.26
C GLU A 523 35.61 31.43 7.48
N ALA A 524 36.37 30.35 7.19
CA ALA A 524 37.39 29.65 8.00
C ALA A 524 36.91 28.50 8.92
N ASP A 525 37.59 27.35 9.09
CA ASP A 525 38.91 26.88 8.65
C ASP A 525 39.02 25.33 8.79
N VAL A 526 40.08 24.79 8.19
CA VAL A 526 40.45 23.37 7.99
C VAL A 526 41.25 22.77 9.17
N ASN A 527 41.07 21.47 9.51
CA ASN A 527 42.19 20.50 9.63
C ASN A 527 41.77 19.01 9.78
N PRO A 528 42.62 18.05 9.34
CA PRO A 528 42.29 16.63 9.10
C PRO A 528 42.86 15.64 10.13
N ASP A 529 42.34 14.41 10.15
CA ASP A 529 43.13 13.16 10.26
C ASP A 529 42.26 11.89 10.04
N ASP A 530 42.90 10.86 9.51
CA ASP A 530 42.38 9.80 8.64
C ASP A 530 41.76 8.56 9.32
N GLY A 531 40.94 7.83 8.55
CA GLY A 531 40.54 6.43 8.79
C GLY A 531 39.76 5.84 7.60
N GLU A 532 40.37 4.89 6.91
CA GLU A 532 39.97 4.20 5.66
C GLU A 532 38.46 3.94 5.44
N ASP A 533 37.82 4.80 4.65
CA ASP A 533 36.64 4.50 3.84
C ASP A 533 37.01 4.82 2.37
N THR A 534 36.46 4.10 1.38
CA THR A 534 36.70 4.40 -0.04
C THR A 534 36.10 5.76 -0.41
N GLU A 535 36.91 6.80 -0.22
CA GLU A 535 36.54 8.20 -0.43
C GLU A 535 36.44 8.49 -1.94
N VAL A 536 35.27 8.93 -2.37
CA VAL A 536 35.08 9.49 -3.70
C VAL A 536 35.63 10.90 -3.68
N VAL A 537 36.82 11.09 -4.26
CA VAL A 537 37.48 12.40 -4.39
C VAL A 537 36.58 13.33 -5.23
N VAL A 538 36.11 14.40 -4.59
CA VAL A 538 35.38 15.49 -5.26
C VAL A 538 36.41 16.47 -5.81
N ASP A 539 36.56 16.52 -7.14
CA ASP A 539 37.17 17.69 -7.76
C ASP A 539 36.25 18.89 -7.48
N ARG A 540 36.71 19.78 -6.60
CA ARG A 540 36.03 21.01 -6.19
C ARG A 540 36.04 22.00 -7.36
N ASP A 541 35.04 21.87 -8.23
CA ASP A 541 34.50 22.95 -9.05
C ASP A 541 32.98 22.72 -9.18
N TYR A 542 32.22 23.16 -8.17
CA TYR A 542 30.75 23.24 -8.18
C TYR A 542 30.28 24.65 -7.89
#